data_AF-A0A1I2I2V8-F1
#
_entry.id   AF-A0A1I2I2V8-F1
#
_cell.length_a   1.000
_cell.length_b   1.000
_cell.length_c   1.000
_cell.angle_alpha   90.00
_cell.angle_beta   90.00
_cell.angle_gamma   90.00
#
_symmetry.space_group_name_H-M   'P 1'
#
loop_
_entity.id
_entity.type
_entity.pdbx_description
1 polymer ?
#
loop_
_entity_poly.entity_id
_entity_poly.type
_entity_poly.pdbx_seq_one_letter_code
_entity_poly.pdbx_strand_id
1 'polypeptide(L)'
;MSARIDLLVTLGLSALACTAPAATPLPVPAKVEPTPASPPPPPPPAQDDAALADRLGDANTPPELLERGAAAKIWADHVIDRGINPFYLRGDFDGDGAPDYLVGVVPKLGAGAQPRLVVLRGGGRPAVWIDADPEAGLGLPARDAWYVHDRGTSVPSGPGGKAPALHGDGIVMMKLESSSALVYWDGARFRSHWLSD
;
A
#
# COMPACT_ATOMS: atom_id res chain seq x y z
N MET A 1 -43.95 0.55 -53.74
CA MET A 1 -43.14 0.28 -54.95
C MET A 1 -41.91 -0.49 -54.51
N SER A 2 -41.85 -1.76 -54.92
CA SER A 2 -40.78 -2.72 -54.64
C SER A 2 -39.60 -2.54 -55.60
N ALA A 3 -38.38 -2.77 -55.12
CA ALA A 3 -37.36 -3.48 -55.87
C ALA A 3 -36.34 -4.09 -54.90
N ARG A 4 -36.36 -5.43 -54.80
CA ARG A 4 -35.27 -6.26 -54.28
C ARG A 4 -34.32 -6.55 -55.46
N ILE A 5 -33.01 -6.56 -55.21
CA ILE A 5 -32.04 -7.14 -56.13
C ILE A 5 -31.21 -8.16 -55.32
N ASP A 6 -31.49 -9.42 -55.60
CA ASP A 6 -30.64 -10.56 -55.26
C ASP A 6 -29.48 -10.64 -56.26
N LEU A 7 -28.27 -10.90 -55.77
CA LEU A 7 -27.16 -11.31 -56.63
C LEU A 7 -26.53 -12.59 -56.07
N LEU A 8 -26.90 -13.70 -56.70
CA LEU A 8 -26.27 -15.01 -56.59
C LEU A 8 -24.96 -14.99 -57.39
N VAL A 9 -23.85 -15.43 -56.80
CA VAL A 9 -22.63 -15.78 -57.54
C VAL A 9 -22.23 -17.20 -57.17
N THR A 10 -22.39 -18.10 -58.14
CA THR A 10 -21.95 -19.49 -58.11
C THR A 10 -20.91 -19.68 -59.21
N LEU A 11 -19.65 -19.92 -58.85
CA LEU A 11 -18.60 -20.54 -59.68
C LEU A 11 -17.65 -21.20 -58.67
N GLY A 12 -17.33 -22.49 -58.67
CA GLY A 12 -17.06 -23.39 -59.79
C GLY A 12 -15.66 -23.94 -59.55
N LEU A 13 -15.49 -24.83 -58.56
CA LEU A 13 -14.19 -25.37 -58.18
C LEU A 13 -13.90 -26.66 -58.98
N SER A 14 -13.01 -26.57 -59.97
CA SER A 14 -12.48 -27.74 -60.69
C SER A 14 -11.44 -28.46 -59.83
N ALA A 15 -11.69 -29.73 -59.54
CA ALA A 15 -10.76 -30.63 -58.86
C ALA A 15 -9.75 -31.21 -59.86
N LEU A 16 -8.46 -30.96 -59.65
CA LEU A 16 -7.37 -31.74 -60.24
C LEU A 16 -7.07 -32.93 -59.33
N ALA A 17 -7.29 -34.13 -59.85
CA ALA A 17 -6.92 -35.38 -59.19
C ALA A 17 -5.40 -35.59 -59.28
N CYS A 18 -4.73 -35.58 -58.13
CA CYS A 18 -3.33 -35.96 -57.99
C CYS A 18 -3.28 -37.34 -57.33
N THR A 19 -2.93 -38.38 -58.09
CA THR A 19 -2.79 -39.75 -57.58
C THR A 19 -1.47 -39.88 -56.82
N ALA A 20 -1.54 -40.03 -55.50
CA ALA A 20 -0.38 -40.33 -54.65
C ALA A 20 -0.06 -41.84 -54.63
N PRO A 21 1.22 -42.24 -54.56
CA PRO A 21 1.61 -43.64 -54.47
C PRO A 21 1.32 -44.23 -53.07
N ALA A 22 1.08 -45.55 -53.03
CA ALA A 22 0.78 -46.30 -51.82
C ALA A 22 1.95 -46.28 -50.82
N ALA A 23 1.71 -45.69 -49.64
CA ALA A 23 2.64 -45.71 -48.52
C ALA A 23 2.62 -47.08 -47.81
N THR A 24 3.79 -47.65 -47.58
CA THR A 24 3.99 -48.85 -46.76
C THR A 24 3.67 -48.52 -45.29
N PRO A 25 2.93 -49.37 -44.55
CA PRO A 25 2.64 -49.10 -43.14
C PRO A 25 3.92 -49.17 -42.30
N LEU A 26 4.19 -48.10 -41.53
CA LEU A 26 5.25 -48.06 -40.54
C LEU A 26 4.92 -49.01 -39.36
N PRO A 27 5.94 -49.61 -38.73
CA PRO A 27 5.73 -50.44 -37.54
C PRO A 27 5.16 -49.61 -36.39
N VAL A 28 4.14 -50.15 -35.72
CA VAL A 28 3.51 -49.54 -34.54
C VAL A 28 4.54 -49.55 -33.39
N PRO A 29 4.85 -48.40 -32.77
CA PRO A 29 5.75 -48.36 -31.61
C PRO A 29 5.12 -49.10 -30.42
N ALA A 30 5.93 -49.90 -29.73
CA ALA A 30 5.52 -50.57 -28.50
C ALA A 30 5.03 -49.56 -27.46
N LYS A 31 3.95 -49.91 -26.76
CA LYS A 31 3.34 -49.11 -25.69
C LYS A 31 4.36 -48.95 -24.55
N VAL A 32 4.98 -47.77 -24.46
CA VAL A 32 5.81 -47.39 -23.31
C VAL A 32 4.87 -47.09 -22.15
N GLU A 33 4.90 -47.92 -21.10
CA GLU A 33 4.18 -47.60 -19.87
C GLU A 33 4.80 -46.34 -19.24
N PRO A 34 3.98 -45.36 -18.81
CA PRO A 34 4.49 -44.17 -18.14
C PRO A 34 5.12 -44.56 -16.81
N THR A 35 6.39 -44.20 -16.63
CA THR A 35 7.06 -44.27 -15.33
C THR A 35 6.21 -43.55 -14.29
N PRO A 36 5.92 -44.15 -13.11
CA PRO A 36 5.15 -43.47 -12.07
C PRO A 36 5.87 -42.16 -11.69
N ALA A 37 5.13 -41.06 -11.75
CA ALA A 37 5.64 -39.75 -11.35
C ALA A 37 6.13 -39.82 -9.90
N SER A 38 7.34 -39.32 -9.63
CA SER A 38 7.81 -39.17 -8.26
C SER A 38 6.82 -38.33 -7.46
N PRO A 39 6.56 -38.67 -6.18
CA PRO A 39 5.67 -37.87 -5.35
C PRO A 39 6.22 -36.43 -5.27
N PRO A 40 5.34 -35.42 -5.21
CA PRO A 40 5.78 -34.05 -5.02
C PRO A 40 6.62 -33.95 -3.74
N PRO A 41 7.65 -33.10 -3.70
CA PRO A 41 8.39 -32.85 -2.48
C PRO A 41 7.41 -32.38 -1.38
N PRO A 42 7.66 -32.73 -0.11
CA PRO A 42 6.83 -32.23 0.97
C PRO A 42 6.84 -30.69 0.96
N PRO A 43 5.73 -30.03 1.33
CA PRO A 43 5.71 -28.58 1.46
C PRO A 43 6.81 -28.16 2.45
N PRO A 44 7.44 -26.98 2.26
CA PRO A 44 8.37 -26.44 3.24
C PRO A 44 7.66 -26.36 4.61
N PRO A 45 8.39 -26.53 5.72
CA PRO A 45 7.81 -26.36 7.04
C PRO A 45 7.10 -25.01 7.10
N ALA A 46 5.87 -24.99 7.65
CA ALA A 46 5.10 -23.77 7.83
C ALA A 46 6.00 -22.74 8.54
N GLN A 47 6.34 -21.66 7.83
CA GLN A 47 7.05 -20.56 8.44
C GLN A 47 6.10 -19.90 9.43
N ASP A 48 6.59 -19.52 10.60
CA ASP A 48 5.81 -18.69 11.50
C ASP A 48 5.69 -17.31 10.84
N ASP A 49 4.56 -17.09 10.15
CA ASP A 49 4.28 -15.88 9.37
C ASP A 49 4.39 -14.62 10.24
N ALA A 50 4.12 -14.72 11.55
CA ALA A 50 4.27 -13.61 12.48
C ALA A 50 5.74 -13.28 12.73
N ALA A 51 6.57 -14.30 12.95
CA ALA A 51 8.03 -14.12 13.10
C ALA A 51 8.68 -13.61 11.81
N LEU A 52 8.19 -14.05 10.64
CA LEU A 52 8.63 -13.53 9.35
C LEU A 52 8.24 -12.06 9.17
N ALA A 53 6.98 -11.70 9.48
CA ALA A 53 6.50 -10.33 9.40
C ALA A 53 7.27 -9.38 10.33
N ASP A 54 7.64 -9.83 11.53
CA ASP A 54 8.45 -9.07 12.48
C ASP A 54 9.85 -8.80 11.93
N ARG A 55 10.53 -9.84 11.43
CA ARG A 55 11.87 -9.74 10.82
C ARG A 55 11.89 -8.85 9.58
N LEU A 56 10.86 -8.96 8.73
CA LEU A 56 10.72 -8.10 7.55
C LEU A 56 10.41 -6.66 7.95
N GLY A 57 9.63 -6.46 9.01
CA GLY A 57 9.37 -5.14 9.57
C GLY A 57 10.65 -4.46 10.06
N ASP A 58 11.48 -5.19 10.81
CA ASP A 58 12.77 -4.68 11.28
C ASP A 58 13.71 -4.34 10.12
N ALA A 59 13.81 -5.21 9.12
CA ALA A 59 14.66 -4.99 7.95
C ALA A 59 14.22 -3.78 7.09
N ASN A 60 12.93 -3.46 7.08
CA ASN A 60 12.36 -2.35 6.31
C ASN A 60 12.24 -1.04 7.11
N THR A 61 12.67 -1.03 8.37
CA THR A 61 12.64 0.17 9.21
C THR A 61 13.94 0.99 9.00
N PRO A 62 13.85 2.27 8.59
CA PRO A 62 15.04 3.11 8.44
C PRO A 62 15.81 3.23 9.78
N PRO A 63 17.16 3.10 9.78
CA PRO A 63 17.94 3.24 11.00
C PRO A 63 17.70 4.57 11.72
N GLU A 64 17.56 5.66 10.95
CA GLU A 64 17.27 7.00 11.48
C GLU A 64 15.92 7.07 12.23
N LEU A 65 14.91 6.32 11.79
CA LEU A 65 13.63 6.23 12.50
C LEU A 65 13.84 5.59 13.88
N LEU A 66 14.60 4.49 13.94
CA LEU A 66 14.91 3.78 15.19
C LEU A 66 15.72 4.67 16.14
N GLU A 67 16.76 5.33 15.64
CA GLU A 67 17.61 6.23 16.41
C GLU A 67 16.81 7.40 17.01
N ARG A 68 15.96 8.05 16.21
CA ARG A 68 15.15 9.18 16.68
C ARG A 68 14.11 8.77 17.70
N GLY A 69 13.42 7.66 17.50
CA GLY A 69 12.45 7.18 18.49
C GLY A 69 13.13 6.71 19.79
N ALA A 70 14.36 6.21 19.73
CA ALA A 70 15.16 5.91 20.92
C ALA A 70 15.57 7.20 21.66
N ALA A 71 16.06 8.20 20.93
CA ALA A 71 16.42 9.52 21.49
C ALA A 71 15.20 10.22 22.13
N ALA A 72 14.02 10.09 21.51
CA ALA A 72 12.76 10.59 22.04
C ALA A 72 12.14 9.69 23.13
N LYS A 73 12.80 8.58 23.50
CA LYS A 73 12.34 7.58 24.50
C LYS A 73 11.00 6.91 24.18
N ILE A 74 10.54 6.97 22.93
CA ILE A 74 9.29 6.33 22.49
C ILE A 74 9.41 4.81 22.57
N TRP A 75 10.57 4.25 22.21
CA TRP A 75 10.80 2.81 22.24
C TRP A 75 10.99 2.22 23.63
N ALA A 76 10.98 3.03 24.69
CA ALA A 76 11.06 2.51 26.04
C ALA A 76 9.81 1.67 26.35
N ASP A 77 8.64 2.20 26.02
CA ASP A 77 7.32 1.69 26.39
C ASP A 77 6.39 1.41 25.19
N HIS A 78 6.77 1.81 23.96
CA HIS A 78 6.03 1.52 22.74
C HIS A 78 6.83 0.69 21.74
N VAL A 79 6.11 0.03 20.83
CA VAL A 79 6.64 -0.63 19.62
C VAL A 79 5.94 -0.07 18.39
N ILE A 80 6.58 -0.18 17.23
CA ILE A 80 6.01 0.24 15.94
C ILE A 80 4.77 -0.61 15.64
N ASP A 81 3.66 0.06 15.36
CA ASP A 81 2.46 -0.56 14.82
C ASP A 81 2.65 -0.81 13.32
N ARG A 82 2.59 -2.09 12.93
CA ARG A 82 2.74 -2.54 11.54
C ARG A 82 1.41 -2.92 10.89
N GLY A 83 0.28 -2.56 11.51
CA GLY A 83 -1.06 -2.85 11.02
C GLY A 83 -1.46 -2.10 9.74
N ILE A 84 -0.75 -1.02 9.39
CA ILE A 84 -0.97 -0.23 8.16
C ILE A 84 0.29 -0.29 7.31
N ASN A 85 0.14 -0.36 5.99
CA ASN A 85 1.25 -0.34 5.03
C ASN A 85 1.15 0.89 4.11
N PRO A 86 2.19 1.74 4.01
CA PRO A 86 3.47 1.68 4.74
C PRO A 86 3.27 1.91 6.25
N PHE A 87 4.05 1.25 7.10
CA PHE A 87 3.91 1.38 8.57
C PHE A 87 4.56 2.66 9.14
N TYR A 88 5.22 3.43 8.27
CA TYR A 88 5.65 4.80 8.52
C TYR A 88 5.50 5.63 7.24
N LEU A 89 5.46 6.96 7.39
CA LEU A 89 5.63 7.90 6.29
C LEU A 89 6.88 8.73 6.52
N ARG A 90 7.51 9.16 5.43
CA ARG A 90 8.66 10.06 5.43
C ARG A 90 8.33 11.29 4.59
N GLY A 91 8.53 12.48 5.14
CA GLY A 91 8.24 13.77 4.49
C GLY A 91 8.87 14.92 5.27
N ASP A 92 8.79 16.14 4.77
CA ASP A 92 9.21 17.36 5.49
C ASP A 92 7.96 17.99 6.15
N PHE A 93 7.44 17.35 7.20
CA PHE A 93 6.10 17.65 7.72
C PHE A 93 6.02 18.99 8.44
N ASP A 94 7.11 19.44 9.06
CA ASP A 94 7.15 20.77 9.70
C ASP A 94 7.78 21.88 8.83
N GLY A 95 8.27 21.53 7.64
CA GLY A 95 8.74 22.48 6.63
C GLY A 95 10.14 23.03 6.88
N ASP A 96 10.94 22.39 7.74
CA ASP A 96 12.30 22.83 8.06
C ASP A 96 13.37 22.31 7.08
N GLY A 97 12.97 21.47 6.12
CA GLY A 97 13.83 20.91 5.09
C GLY A 97 14.60 19.66 5.52
N ALA A 98 14.49 19.23 6.78
CA ALA A 98 14.96 17.94 7.23
C ALA A 98 13.85 16.89 7.08
N PRO A 99 14.19 15.63 6.76
CA PRO A 99 13.18 14.57 6.68
C PRO A 99 12.66 14.25 8.08
N ASP A 100 11.34 14.14 8.20
CA ASP A 100 10.59 13.67 9.36
C ASP A 100 10.05 12.26 9.12
N TYR A 101 9.65 11.59 10.21
CA TYR A 101 8.94 10.31 10.14
C TYR A 101 7.63 10.37 10.91
N LEU A 102 6.52 10.03 10.27
CA LEU A 102 5.27 9.69 10.95
C LEU A 102 5.27 8.19 11.18
N VAL A 103 4.98 7.74 12.39
CA VAL A 103 4.90 6.32 12.72
C VAL A 103 3.75 6.04 13.68
N GLY A 104 3.04 4.95 13.38
CA GLY A 104 2.06 4.37 14.29
C GLY A 104 2.77 3.57 15.37
N VAL A 105 2.33 3.67 16.63
CA VAL A 105 2.95 2.94 17.74
C VAL A 105 1.90 2.38 18.70
N VAL A 106 2.16 1.22 19.30
CA VAL A 106 1.31 0.63 20.35
C VAL A 106 2.13 0.43 21.63
N PRO A 107 1.52 0.57 22.82
CA PRO A 107 2.16 0.23 24.08
C PRO A 107 2.63 -1.23 24.09
N LYS A 108 3.82 -1.48 24.64
CA LYS A 108 4.33 -2.84 24.89
C LYS A 108 3.48 -3.60 25.90
N LEU A 109 2.95 -2.89 26.88
CA LEU A 109 2.11 -3.42 27.95
C LEU A 109 0.69 -2.87 27.76
N GLY A 110 -0.19 -3.70 27.22
CA GLY A 110 -1.57 -3.31 26.92
C GLY A 110 -2.09 -4.00 25.66
N ALA A 111 -2.47 -5.26 25.77
CA ALA A 111 -3.13 -5.96 24.67
C ALA A 111 -4.43 -5.22 24.29
N GLY A 112 -4.59 -4.90 23.00
CA GLY A 112 -5.77 -4.21 22.49
C GLY A 112 -5.76 -2.69 22.62
N ALA A 113 -4.63 -2.07 22.97
CA ALA A 113 -4.50 -0.62 22.96
C ALA A 113 -4.64 -0.07 21.53
N GLN A 114 -5.39 1.03 21.40
CA GLN A 114 -5.49 1.73 20.12
C GLN A 114 -4.12 2.30 19.75
N PRO A 115 -3.66 2.09 18.51
CA PRO A 115 -2.39 2.63 18.09
C PRO A 115 -2.37 4.16 18.10
N ARG A 116 -1.23 4.70 18.54
CA ARG A 116 -0.98 6.14 18.65
C ARG A 116 -0.13 6.65 17.49
N LEU A 117 -0.01 7.96 17.32
CA LEU A 117 0.72 8.58 16.21
C LEU A 117 1.74 9.58 16.71
N VAL A 118 2.97 9.38 16.28
CA VAL A 118 4.08 10.28 16.59
C VAL A 118 4.80 10.70 15.32
N VAL A 119 5.12 11.99 15.24
CA VAL A 119 6.02 12.55 14.26
C VAL A 119 7.40 12.71 14.91
N LEU A 120 8.37 11.92 14.44
CA LEU A 120 9.78 12.00 14.82
C LEU A 120 10.48 13.00 13.91
N ARG A 121 10.57 14.25 14.39
CA ARG A 121 11.06 15.36 13.58
C ARG A 121 12.56 15.35 13.35
N GLY A 122 12.97 15.89 12.20
CA GLY A 122 14.35 16.09 11.79
C GLY A 122 15.00 17.28 12.49
N GLY A 123 16.24 17.56 12.11
CA GLY A 123 16.97 18.75 12.59
C GLY A 123 17.21 18.82 14.11
N GLY A 124 17.07 17.69 14.83
CA GLY A 124 17.20 17.66 16.30
C GLY A 124 15.96 18.18 17.05
N ARG A 125 14.83 18.35 16.37
CA ARG A 125 13.57 18.81 16.98
C ARG A 125 12.91 17.70 17.80
N PRO A 126 12.16 18.04 18.86
CA PRO A 126 11.49 17.04 19.68
C PRO A 126 10.35 16.37 18.90
N ALA A 127 10.15 15.08 19.17
CA ALA A 127 9.02 14.31 18.64
C ALA A 127 7.68 14.91 19.09
N VAL A 128 6.67 14.83 18.23
CA VAL A 128 5.33 15.37 18.49
C VAL A 128 4.30 14.26 18.36
N TRP A 129 3.54 14.02 19.42
CA TRP A 129 2.37 13.16 19.35
C TRP A 129 1.22 13.95 18.73
N ILE A 130 0.63 13.43 17.65
CA ILE A 130 -0.41 14.16 16.90
C ILE A 130 -1.82 13.66 17.22
N ASP A 131 -1.95 12.49 17.85
CA ASP A 131 -3.20 11.91 18.32
C ASP A 131 -3.46 12.15 19.82
N ALA A 132 -2.43 12.61 20.55
CA ALA A 132 -2.40 12.63 22.01
C ALA A 132 -2.99 13.88 22.67
N ASP A 133 -3.31 14.91 21.89
CA ASP A 133 -3.78 16.17 22.44
C ASP A 133 -5.32 16.27 22.28
N PRO A 134 -6.10 15.99 23.34
CA PRO A 134 -7.54 16.19 23.34
C PRO A 134 -7.95 17.67 23.17
N GLU A 135 -7.04 18.64 23.40
CA GLU A 135 -7.23 20.06 23.07
C GLU A 135 -6.73 20.44 21.67
N ALA A 136 -5.84 19.67 21.05
CA ALA A 136 -5.48 19.86 19.64
C ALA A 136 -6.65 19.52 18.71
N GLY A 137 -7.60 18.70 19.17
CA GLY A 137 -8.89 18.51 18.50
C GLY A 137 -8.76 18.08 17.05
N LEU A 138 -7.72 17.31 16.71
CA LEU A 138 -7.50 16.92 15.31
C LEU A 138 -8.66 16.08 14.78
N GLY A 139 -9.38 15.38 15.67
CA GLY A 139 -10.58 14.62 15.32
C GLY A 139 -10.30 13.62 14.20
N LEU A 140 -9.13 13.00 14.19
CA LEU A 140 -8.68 12.21 13.04
C LEU A 140 -9.63 11.03 12.76
N PRO A 141 -9.88 10.70 11.48
CA PRO A 141 -10.64 9.50 11.15
C PRO A 141 -9.91 8.26 11.66
N ALA A 142 -10.65 7.15 11.79
CA ALA A 142 -10.00 5.84 11.89
C ALA A 142 -9.11 5.61 10.67
N ARG A 143 -8.06 4.82 10.84
CA ARG A 143 -6.95 4.75 9.89
C ARG A 143 -6.89 3.39 9.21
N ASP A 144 -7.37 3.35 7.98
CA ASP A 144 -7.21 2.20 7.09
C ASP A 144 -6.05 2.44 6.11
N ALA A 145 -5.79 3.70 5.77
CA ALA A 145 -4.72 4.10 4.88
C ALA A 145 -4.24 5.52 5.16
N TRP A 146 -2.99 5.79 4.75
CA TRP A 146 -2.41 7.12 4.76
C TRP A 146 -1.44 7.33 3.60
N TYR A 147 -1.08 8.58 3.34
CA TYR A 147 -0.01 8.94 2.42
C TYR A 147 0.47 10.38 2.68
N VAL A 148 1.60 10.74 2.08
CA VAL A 148 2.15 12.10 2.12
C VAL A 148 1.51 12.95 1.03
N HIS A 149 1.02 14.13 1.39
CA HIS A 149 0.55 15.15 0.45
C HIS A 149 1.61 16.25 0.33
N ASP A 150 2.27 16.33 -0.81
CA ASP A 150 3.36 17.29 -1.02
C ASP A 150 2.88 18.74 -0.84
N ARG A 151 3.67 19.58 -0.15
CA ARG A 151 3.34 20.99 0.11
C ARG A 151 3.07 21.83 -1.15
N GLY A 152 3.61 21.41 -2.30
CA GLY A 152 3.42 22.07 -3.60
C GLY A 152 2.14 21.70 -4.32
N THR A 153 1.39 20.71 -3.82
CA THR A 153 0.18 20.19 -4.44
C THR A 153 -1.05 20.86 -3.83
N SER A 154 -2.00 21.28 -4.68
CA SER A 154 -3.25 21.89 -4.21
C SER A 154 -4.01 20.94 -3.29
N VAL A 155 -4.36 21.42 -2.11
CA VAL A 155 -5.28 20.73 -1.20
C VAL A 155 -6.70 21.01 -1.67
N PRO A 156 -7.57 19.99 -1.84
CA PRO A 156 -8.96 20.23 -2.17
C PRO A 156 -9.69 20.86 -0.98
N SER A 157 -10.62 21.76 -1.26
CA SER A 157 -11.56 22.23 -0.23
C SER A 157 -12.47 21.06 0.18
N GLY A 158 -12.65 20.86 1.48
CA GLY A 158 -13.58 19.88 2.01
C GLY A 158 -14.62 20.51 2.96
N PRO A 159 -15.36 19.68 3.72
CA PRO A 159 -16.28 20.14 4.76
C PRO A 159 -15.61 21.06 5.80
N GLY A 160 -14.28 20.95 5.95
CA GLY A 160 -13.46 21.82 6.80
C GLY A 160 -13.30 23.26 6.27
N GLY A 161 -13.91 23.62 5.14
CA GLY A 161 -13.89 24.97 4.58
C GLY A 161 -12.76 25.21 3.59
N LYS A 162 -12.15 26.40 3.65
CA LYS A 162 -11.07 26.78 2.73
C LYS A 162 -9.85 25.89 2.95
N ALA A 163 -9.29 25.38 1.85
CA ALA A 163 -8.05 24.62 1.86
C ALA A 163 -6.90 25.37 2.58
N PRO A 164 -6.16 24.70 3.47
CA PRO A 164 -5.03 25.30 4.18
C PRO A 164 -3.84 25.56 3.25
N ALA A 165 -3.03 26.57 3.60
CA ALA A 165 -1.70 26.73 3.03
C ALA A 165 -0.72 25.86 3.83
N LEU A 166 0.06 25.04 3.13
CA LEU A 166 0.96 24.07 3.76
C LEU A 166 2.34 24.67 3.98
N HIS A 167 2.84 24.62 5.22
CA HIS A 167 4.22 24.99 5.55
C HIS A 167 5.21 23.86 5.22
N GLY A 168 4.86 22.64 5.60
CA GLY A 168 5.55 21.41 5.24
C GLY A 168 4.62 20.47 4.47
N ASP A 169 5.08 19.26 4.21
CA ASP A 169 4.24 18.22 3.63
C ASP A 169 3.07 17.89 4.58
N GLY A 170 1.95 17.53 3.98
CA GLY A 170 0.77 17.06 4.69
C GLY A 170 0.75 15.55 4.83
N ILE A 171 -0.05 15.07 5.77
CA ILE A 171 -0.35 13.65 5.97
C ILE A 171 -1.84 13.48 5.71
N VAL A 172 -2.21 12.77 4.65
CA VAL A 172 -3.61 12.39 4.45
C VAL A 172 -3.88 11.10 5.20
N MET A 173 -4.89 11.11 6.06
CA MET A 173 -5.40 9.94 6.75
C MET A 173 -6.80 9.62 6.24
N MET A 174 -7.06 8.34 6.05
CA MET A 174 -8.32 7.87 5.48
C MET A 174 -8.87 6.69 6.28
N LYS A 175 -10.18 6.73 6.48
CA LYS A 175 -11.02 5.57 6.72
C LYS A 175 -11.66 5.20 5.39
N LEU A 176 -11.38 4.00 4.88
CA LEU A 176 -11.95 3.54 3.62
C LEU A 176 -13.47 3.59 3.71
N GLU A 177 -14.09 4.11 2.64
CA GLU A 177 -15.55 4.21 2.48
C GLU A 177 -16.26 5.09 3.54
N SER A 178 -15.52 5.95 4.23
CA SER A 178 -16.10 6.91 5.17
C SER A 178 -15.43 8.26 4.98
N SER A 179 -14.39 8.56 5.75
CA SER A 179 -13.90 9.92 5.90
C SER A 179 -12.41 10.04 5.65
N SER A 180 -11.97 11.25 5.30
CA SER A 180 -10.56 11.55 5.12
C SER A 180 -10.21 12.93 5.66
N ALA A 181 -9.03 13.06 6.24
CA ALA A 181 -8.52 14.31 6.80
C ALA A 181 -7.06 14.52 6.42
N LEU A 182 -6.71 15.77 6.12
CA LEU A 182 -5.34 16.23 5.98
C LEU A 182 -4.83 16.71 7.33
N VAL A 183 -3.73 16.13 7.81
CA VAL A 183 -2.95 16.67 8.92
C VAL A 183 -1.79 17.47 8.37
N TYR A 184 -1.57 18.67 8.89
CA TYR A 184 -0.55 19.59 8.37
C TYR A 184 0.02 20.47 9.47
N TRP A 185 1.22 21.00 9.26
CA TRP A 185 1.85 21.97 10.14
C TRP A 185 1.41 23.41 9.79
N ASP A 186 0.92 24.16 10.77
CA ASP A 186 0.49 25.57 10.61
C ASP A 186 1.62 26.60 10.87
N GLY A 187 2.86 26.13 10.98
CA GLY A 187 4.01 26.93 11.38
C GLY A 187 4.32 26.84 12.88
N ALA A 188 3.37 26.38 13.72
CA ALA A 188 3.55 26.26 15.16
C ALA A 188 3.13 24.90 15.74
N ARG A 189 2.10 24.26 15.17
CA ARG A 189 1.60 22.94 15.59
C ARG A 189 0.94 22.20 14.44
N PHE A 190 0.72 20.89 14.65
CA PHE A 190 -0.10 20.10 13.75
C PHE A 190 -1.58 20.47 13.88
N ARG A 191 -2.26 20.55 12.74
CA ARG A 191 -3.68 20.85 12.53
C ARG A 191 -4.30 19.81 11.61
N SER A 192 -5.63 19.74 11.59
CA SER A 192 -6.37 18.90 10.67
C SER A 192 -7.32 19.72 9.80
N HIS A 193 -7.61 19.20 8.61
CA HIS A 193 -8.62 19.70 7.70
C HIS A 193 -9.36 18.52 7.08
N TRP A 194 -10.68 18.45 7.30
CA TRP A 194 -11.53 17.40 6.73
C TRP A 194 -11.64 17.57 5.22
N LEU A 195 -11.32 16.50 4.49
CA LEU A 195 -11.40 16.41 3.04
C LEU A 195 -12.72 15.77 2.61
N SER A 196 -13.19 14.75 3.34
CA SER A 196 -14.48 14.08 3.13
C SER A 196 -15.03 13.48 4.42
N ASP A 197 -16.35 13.28 4.48
CA ASP A 197 -17.13 12.66 5.55
C ASP A 197 -17.69 11.27 5.21
#